data_AF-A0A8J5CYM6-F1
#
_entry.id   AF-A0A8J5CYM6-F1
#
_cell.length_a   1.000
_cell.length_b   1.000
_cell.length_c   1.000
_cell.angle_alpha   90.00
_cell.angle_beta   90.00
_cell.angle_gamma   90.00
#
_symmetry.space_group_name_H-M   'P 1'
#
loop_
_entity.id
_entity.type
_entity.pdbx_description
1 polymer ?
#
loop_
_entity_poly.entity_id
_entity_poly.type
_entity_poly.pdbx_seq_one_letter_code
_entity_poly.pdbx_strand_id
1 'polypeptide(L)'
;MADTYKLGDLVWAKMKGFSPWPGKVIPARESVKKPSKKHCHFIYFFGSENYAWIETANMKPYFKYKARLMNANKTSTFKEAVDCIEKFIGENNVENENQTS
;
A
#
# COMPACT_ATOMS: atom_id res chain seq x y z
N MET A 1 -12.41 -13.80 6.55
CA MET A 1 -11.24 -13.42 7.37
C MET A 1 -10.94 -11.97 7.02
N ALA A 2 -11.07 -11.05 7.98
CA ALA A 2 -10.74 -9.65 7.72
C ALA A 2 -9.22 -9.55 7.69
N ASP A 3 -8.62 -9.45 6.49
CA ASP A 3 -7.20 -9.19 6.31
C ASP A 3 -6.86 -7.93 7.11
N THR A 4 -6.30 -8.13 8.31
CA THR A 4 -5.98 -7.05 9.24
C THR A 4 -4.56 -6.62 8.91
N TYR A 5 -4.42 -5.52 8.17
CA TYR A 5 -3.12 -4.98 7.82
C TYR A 5 -2.44 -4.36 9.04
N LYS A 6 -1.14 -4.61 9.19
CA LYS A 6 -0.30 -4.08 10.28
C LYS A 6 0.57 -2.93 9.78
N LEU A 7 1.09 -2.15 10.72
CA LEU A 7 2.08 -1.12 10.40
C LEU A 7 3.31 -1.77 9.76
N GLY A 8 3.77 -1.20 8.65
CA GLY A 8 4.87 -1.76 7.85
C GLY A 8 4.42 -2.66 6.70
N ASP A 9 3.16 -3.12 6.67
CA ASP A 9 2.68 -3.97 5.58
C ASP A 9 2.69 -3.23 4.24
N LEU A 10 3.18 -3.94 3.23
CA LEU A 10 3.19 -3.48 1.85
C LEU A 10 1.91 -3.89 1.16
N VAL A 11 1.24 -2.91 0.54
CA VAL A 11 -0.11 -3.07 0.02
C VAL A 11 -0.28 -2.33 -1.31
N TRP A 12 -1.20 -2.83 -2.12
CA TRP A 12 -1.80 -2.08 -3.22
C TRP A 12 -3.02 -1.36 -2.70
N ALA A 13 -2.95 -0.04 -2.61
CA ALA A 13 -4.06 0.80 -2.21
C ALA A 13 -4.80 1.34 -3.44
N LYS A 14 -6.11 1.17 -3.49
CA LYS A 14 -6.95 1.66 -4.58
C LYS A 14 -7.80 2.84 -4.13
N MET A 15 -7.63 3.98 -4.79
CA MET A 15 -8.52 5.14 -4.64
C MET A 15 -9.61 5.13 -5.73
N LYS A 16 -10.78 5.69 -5.41
CA LYS A 16 -11.88 5.81 -6.38
C LYS A 16 -11.43 6.68 -7.56
N GLY A 17 -11.52 6.16 -8.79
CA GLY A 17 -11.09 6.85 -10.01
C GLY A 17 -9.61 6.67 -10.38
N PHE A 18 -8.83 5.97 -9.56
CA PHE A 18 -7.40 5.72 -9.81
C PHE A 18 -7.09 4.22 -9.92
N SER A 19 -6.01 3.90 -10.63
CA SER A 19 -5.44 2.55 -10.63
C SER A 19 -4.88 2.19 -9.25
N PRO A 20 -4.84 0.90 -8.88
CA PRO A 20 -4.20 0.46 -7.63
C PRO A 20 -2.75 0.94 -7.58
N TRP A 21 -2.35 1.61 -6.51
CA TRP A 21 -1.04 2.22 -6.35
C TRP A 21 -0.25 1.51 -5.23
N PRO A 22 1.07 1.31 -5.40
CA PRO A 22 1.86 0.65 -4.36
C PRO A 22 2.07 1.58 -3.16
N GLY A 23 1.89 1.04 -1.96
CA GLY A 23 1.99 1.79 -0.72
C GLY A 23 2.40 0.95 0.48
N LYS A 24 2.68 1.64 1.58
CA LYS A 24 3.00 1.04 2.88
C LYS A 24 2.03 1.55 3.93
N VAL A 25 1.57 0.65 4.79
CA VAL A 25 0.81 1.01 5.97
C VAL A 25 1.73 1.70 6.97
N ILE A 26 1.40 2.93 7.34
CA ILE A 26 2.17 3.73 8.30
C ILE A 26 1.27 4.19 9.44
N PRO A 27 1.84 4.54 10.61
CA PRO A 27 1.06 5.15 11.67
C PRO A 27 0.47 6.48 11.18
N ALA A 28 -0.77 6.76 11.60
CA ALA A 28 -1.37 8.07 11.36
C ALA A 28 -0.52 9.14 12.05
N ARG A 29 -0.21 10.22 11.32
CA ARG A 29 0.44 11.38 11.92
C ARG A 29 -0.52 12.03 12.92
N GLU A 30 -0.01 12.56 14.03
CA GLU A 30 -0.83 13.21 15.08
C GLU A 30 -1.69 14.35 14.52
N SER A 31 -1.23 15.02 13.46
CA SER A 31 -1.97 16.08 12.76
C SER A 31 -3.11 15.59 11.88
N VAL A 32 -3.20 14.29 11.60
CA VAL A 32 -4.19 13.71 10.69
C VAL A 32 -5.31 13.07 11.50
N LYS A 33 -6.49 13.70 11.47
CA LYS A 33 -7.70 13.14 12.10
C LYS A 33 -8.03 11.78 11.48
N LYS A 34 -8.17 10.76 12.33
CA LYS A 34 -8.67 9.45 11.92
C LYS A 34 -10.11 9.59 11.41
N PRO A 35 -10.42 9.12 10.20
CA PRO A 35 -11.79 9.16 9.70
C PRO A 35 -12.70 8.31 10.58
N SER A 36 -13.97 8.69 10.69
CA SER A 36 -15.00 7.95 11.44
C SER A 36 -15.29 6.55 10.84
N LYS A 37 -14.78 6.29 9.63
CA LYS A 37 -14.90 5.00 8.96
C LYS A 37 -14.11 3.92 9.70
N LYS A 38 -14.81 2.84 10.05
CA LYS A 38 -14.20 1.64 10.64
C LYS A 38 -13.32 0.95 9.57
N HIS A 39 -12.22 0.34 9.99
CA HIS A 39 -11.28 -0.41 9.13
C HIS A 39 -10.55 0.41 8.04
N CYS A 40 -10.20 1.66 8.33
CA CYS A 40 -9.29 2.45 7.50
C CYS A 40 -7.84 2.37 8.03
N HIS A 41 -6.90 2.25 7.10
CA HIS A 41 -5.46 2.32 7.35
C HIS A 41 -4.88 3.57 6.70
N PHE A 42 -3.85 4.14 7.33
CA PHE A 42 -3.13 5.28 6.79
C PHE A 42 -1.99 4.78 5.93
N ILE A 43 -2.04 5.08 4.63
CA ILE A 43 -1.14 4.54 3.63
C ILE A 43 -0.25 5.65 3.11
N TYR A 44 1.05 5.39 3.06
CA TYR A 44 2.01 6.16 2.29
C TYR A 44 2.14 5.56 0.89
N PHE A 45 1.97 6.39 -0.13
CA PHE A 45 2.12 5.99 -1.53
C PHE A 45 3.56 6.26 -1.99
N PHE A 46 4.21 5.21 -2.50
CA PHE A 46 5.54 5.34 -3.07
C PHE A 46 5.51 6.15 -4.37
N GLY A 47 6.63 6.81 -4.69
CA GLY A 47 6.80 7.66 -5.88
C GLY A 47 6.05 9.00 -5.83
N SER A 48 4.79 9.01 -5.40
CA SER A 48 4.00 10.24 -5.27
C SER A 48 4.15 10.96 -3.92
N GLU A 49 4.86 10.32 -2.98
CA GLU A 49 5.08 10.77 -1.60
C GLU A 49 3.80 11.23 -0.88
N ASN A 50 2.67 10.65 -1.27
CA ASN A 50 1.36 11.07 -0.83
C ASN A 50 0.85 10.18 0.30
N TYR A 51 -0.14 10.66 1.05
CA TYR A 51 -0.71 9.97 2.20
C TYR A 51 -2.23 10.01 2.15
N ALA A 52 -2.88 8.86 2.31
CA ALA A 52 -4.33 8.83 2.43
C ALA A 52 -4.83 7.72 3.35
N TRP A 53 -6.04 7.93 3.84
CA TRP A 53 -6.80 6.89 4.52
C TRP A 53 -7.49 6.00 3.50
N ILE A 54 -7.16 4.72 3.54
CA ILE A 54 -7.71 3.72 2.63
C ILE A 54 -8.44 2.66 3.45
N GLU A 55 -9.65 2.35 3.02
CA GLU A 55 -10.44 1.27 3.62
C GLU A 55 -9.78 -0.08 3.31
N THR A 56 -9.77 -0.98 4.30
CA THR A 56 -9.24 -2.35 4.18
C THR A 56 -9.80 -3.08 2.95
N ALA A 57 -11.07 -2.84 2.62
CA ALA A 57 -11.74 -3.42 1.45
C ALA A 57 -11.13 -2.96 0.09
N ASN A 58 -10.47 -1.81 0.05
CA ASN A 58 -9.81 -1.25 -1.12
C ASN A 58 -8.29 -1.47 -1.11
N MET A 59 -7.80 -2.29 -0.18
CA MET A 59 -6.40 -2.67 -0.06
C MET A 59 -6.21 -4.12 -0.51
N LYS A 60 -5.06 -4.42 -1.09
CA LYS A 60 -4.65 -5.79 -1.41
C LYS A 60 -3.20 -6.02 -0.99
N PRO A 61 -2.81 -7.23 -0.57
CA PRO A 61 -1.42 -7.52 -0.23
C PRO A 61 -0.50 -7.28 -1.44
N TYR A 62 0.62 -6.59 -1.23
CA TYR A 62 1.51 -6.19 -2.32
C TYR A 62 2.01 -7.40 -3.10
N PHE A 63 2.67 -8.33 -2.42
CA PHE A 63 3.35 -9.46 -3.02
C PHE A 63 2.41 -10.41 -3.77
N LYS A 64 1.23 -10.70 -3.18
CA LYS A 64 0.22 -11.57 -3.80
C LYS A 64 -0.30 -11.04 -5.13
N TYR A 65 -0.44 -9.72 -5.26
CA TYR A 65 -0.98 -9.07 -6.46
C TYR A 65 0.08 -8.36 -7.32
N LYS A 66 1.34 -8.41 -6.91
CA LYS A 66 2.47 -7.71 -7.54
C LYS A 66 2.53 -7.97 -9.04
N ALA A 67 2.60 -9.23 -9.46
CA ALA A 67 2.69 -9.61 -10.89
C ALA A 67 1.52 -9.07 -11.73
N ARG A 68 0.33 -8.96 -11.13
CA ARG A 68 -0.87 -8.48 -11.82
C ARG A 68 -0.96 -6.95 -11.84
N LEU A 69 -0.56 -6.29 -10.75
CA LEU A 69 -0.78 -4.87 -10.54
C LEU A 69 0.43 -4.01 -10.92
N MET A 70 1.65 -4.56 -10.97
CA MET A 70 2.86 -3.84 -11.41
C MET A 70 2.76 -3.24 -12.82
N ASN A 71 1.86 -3.78 -13.66
CA ASN A 71 1.62 -3.34 -15.03
C ASN A 71 0.22 -2.71 -15.20
N ALA A 72 -0.47 -2.38 -14.10
CA ALA A 72 -1.84 -1.85 -14.13
C ALA A 72 -1.91 -0.40 -14.66
N ASN A 73 -0.79 0.32 -14.66
CA ASN A 73 -0.69 1.67 -15.20
C ASN A 73 0.67 1.84 -15.90
N LYS A 74 0.70 2.65 -16.97
CA LYS A 74 1.88 2.88 -17.81
C LYS A 74 2.52 4.25 -17.60
N THR A 75 1.98 5.08 -16.70
CA THR A 75 2.53 6.40 -16.39
C THR A 75 3.92 6.31 -15.76
N SER A 76 4.79 7.27 -16.04
CA SER A 76 6.14 7.34 -15.47
C SER A 76 6.11 7.40 -13.94
N THR A 77 5.19 8.17 -13.37
CA THR A 77 4.98 8.29 -11.91
C THR A 77 4.60 6.95 -11.27
N PHE A 78 3.86 6.10 -11.98
CA PHE A 78 3.49 4.78 -11.47
C PHE A 78 4.68 3.81 -11.52
N LYS A 79 5.46 3.82 -12.60
CA LYS A 79 6.68 3.02 -12.69
C LYS A 79 7.68 3.41 -11.59
N GLU A 80 7.84 4.70 -11.35
CA GLU A 80 8.67 5.22 -10.26
C GLU A 80 8.17 4.75 -8.90
N ALA A 81 6.85 4.80 -8.67
CA ALA A 81 6.25 4.26 -7.45
C ALA A 81 6.53 2.76 -7.23
N VAL A 82 6.47 1.96 -8.30
CA VAL A 82 6.80 0.52 -8.25
C VAL A 82 8.28 0.31 -7.99
N ASP A 83 9.16 1.07 -8.64
CA ASP A 83 10.60 1.00 -8.42
C ASP A 83 10.99 1.39 -6.97
N CYS A 84 10.37 2.44 -6.42
CA CYS A 84 10.61 2.87 -5.05
C CYS A 84 10.23 1.79 -4.00
N ILE A 85 9.08 1.12 -4.15
CA ILE A 85 8.70 0.06 -3.22
C ILE A 85 9.59 -1.17 -3.37
N GLU A 86 10.04 -1.49 -4.58
CA GLU A 86 10.94 -2.62 -4.84
C GLU A 86 12.32 -2.38 -4.26
N LYS A 87 12.85 -1.16 -4.38
CA LYS A 87 14.07 -0.73 -3.68
C LYS A 87 13.91 -0.85 -2.18
N PHE A 88 12.80 -0.35 -1.63
CA PHE A 88 12.50 -0.47 -0.20
C PHE A 88 12.48 -1.94 0.26
N ILE A 89 11.85 -2.84 -0.51
CA ILE A 89 11.83 -4.29 -0.21
C ILE A 89 13.24 -4.86 -0.20
N GLY A 90 14.06 -4.52 -1.21
CA GLY A 90 15.44 -4.99 -1.33
C GLY A 90 16.35 -4.48 -0.21
N GLU A 91 16.20 -3.22 0.18
CA GLU A 91 16.99 -2.60 1.26
C GLU A 91 16.60 -3.12 2.65
N ASN A 92 15.32 -3.39 2.88
CA ASN A 92 14.80 -3.81 4.18
C ASN A 92 14.64 -5.33 4.31
N ASN A 93 15.02 -6.09 3.28
CA ASN A 93 14.82 -7.55 3.16
C ASN A 93 13.43 -7.99 3.64
N VAL A 94 12.38 -7.34 3.11
CA VAL A 94 11.00 -7.61 3.53
C VAL A 94 10.53 -8.93 2.92
N GLU A 95 10.75 -10.03 3.63
CA GLU A 95 10.22 -11.35 3.30
C GLU A 95 8.74 -11.46 3.71
N ASN A 96 7.92 -12.21 2.96
CA ASN A 96 6.49 -12.41 3.31
C ASN A 96 6.38 -13.35 4.51
N GLU A 97 6.60 -12.85 5.72
CA GLU A 97 6.49 -13.67 6.93
C GLU A 97 5.05 -13.88 7.44
N ASN A 98 4.00 -13.56 6.66
CA ASN A 98 2.62 -13.65 7.17
C ASN A 98 1.57 -14.16 6.16
N GLN A 99 1.79 -15.33 5.57
CA GLN A 99 0.68 -16.12 5.00
C GLN A 99 0.75 -17.60 5.38
N THR A 100 0.86 -17.91 6.68
CA THR A 100 0.47 -19.25 7.16
C THR A 100 -0.08 -19.16 8.59
N SER A 101 -1.41 -19.23 8.72
CA SER A 101 -2.14 -19.80 9.87
C SER A 101 -3.59 -19.98 9.48
#